data_AF-A0A2S9V3W3-F1
#
_entry.id   AF-A0A2S9V3W3-F1
#
_cell.length_a   1.000
_cell.length_b   1.000
_cell.length_c   1.000
_cell.angle_alpha   90.00
_cell.angle_beta   90.00
_cell.angle_gamma   90.00
#
_symmetry.space_group_name_H-M   'P 1'
#
loop_
_entity.id
_entity.type
_entity.pdbx_description
1 polymer ?
#
loop_
_entity_poly.entity_id
_entity_poly.type
_entity_poly.pdbx_seq_one_letter_code
_entity_poly.pdbx_strand_id
1 'polypeptide(L)'
;MFIISLISWFAYTSVLVVLFMRSFKSAKYGSFFLYFFSLYYLSIRPVFIFLGLDVPIPFYEFQYDFYGDIARANLIVMLWVGVLFLTQSYFEKIFLSKVERKPYNVNFVNLNYLFFLTAFMTLLGVMVTSFFILKFGSLSEFLYQVKIEKSMKGLYVFREFSAWALILTGYLFLNSKLIGAKYYVVISVMLISVNGLFIFFWGNRTTIGFFIFMLGVLYFSRFQRINIKTLFLSTVLLFVIANGLRLAREDLHSEAIGHEVNSLEAMGPITALSLSMHLSEYDGLVLASRDVGKRFAFRDGEDFYNGLLAWVPRFLWKDKPLTHNVGLWFRQVYERDKNNGWPITAVGDWFVNGSWLYVFFGAALTGIIAAFLDSYCNKSLFVDYTIVIFSVFALGQGIDPGFIQTIFLKYIPVFILLYFAKSKIRFS
;
A
#
# COMPACT_ATOMS: atom_id res chain seq x y z
N MET A 1 0.74 4.10 -32.93
CA MET A 1 0.42 4.10 -31.49
C MET A 1 1.36 3.23 -30.67
N PHE A 2 1.59 1.95 -31.03
CA PHE A 2 2.51 1.05 -30.30
C PHE A 2 3.87 1.67 -29.94
N ILE A 3 4.56 2.28 -30.92
CA ILE A 3 5.86 2.92 -30.69
C ILE A 3 5.76 4.06 -29.67
N ILE A 4 4.71 4.88 -29.76
CA ILE A 4 4.48 5.99 -28.82
C ILE A 4 4.22 5.45 -27.41
N SER A 5 3.39 4.42 -27.27
CA SER A 5 3.14 3.78 -25.98
C SER A 5 4.43 3.21 -25.35
N LEU A 6 5.29 2.58 -26.15
CA LEU A 6 6.54 2.00 -25.68
C LEU A 6 7.55 3.08 -25.26
N ILE A 7 7.71 4.14 -26.08
CA ILE A 7 8.65 5.23 -25.81
C ILE A 7 8.23 6.00 -24.54
N SER A 8 6.95 6.35 -24.43
CA SER A 8 6.43 7.07 -23.25
C SER A 8 6.56 6.24 -21.97
N TRP A 9 6.24 4.94 -22.02
CA TRP A 9 6.49 4.00 -20.92
C TRP A 9 7.96 3.98 -20.52
N PHE A 10 8.85 3.73 -21.47
CA PHE A 10 10.28 3.63 -21.21
C PHE A 10 10.83 4.93 -20.62
N ALA A 11 10.37 6.09 -21.09
CA ALA A 11 10.78 7.39 -20.61
C ALA A 11 10.42 7.60 -19.13
N TYR A 12 9.16 7.44 -18.73
CA TYR A 12 8.77 7.67 -17.34
C TYR A 12 9.33 6.58 -16.41
N THR A 13 9.39 5.32 -16.84
CA THR A 13 9.96 4.24 -16.03
C THR A 13 11.44 4.48 -15.79
N SER A 14 12.20 4.92 -16.79
CA SER A 14 13.62 5.26 -16.63
C SER A 14 13.82 6.39 -15.61
N VAL A 15 13.00 7.44 -15.68
CA VAL A 15 13.03 8.54 -14.70
C VAL A 15 12.72 8.01 -13.31
N LEU A 16 11.64 7.24 -13.13
CA LEU A 16 11.27 6.66 -11.85
C LEU A 16 12.35 5.74 -11.27
N VAL A 17 13.02 4.93 -12.10
CA VAL A 17 14.15 4.06 -11.65
C VAL A 17 15.31 4.92 -11.15
N VAL A 18 15.70 5.96 -11.87
CA VAL A 18 16.77 6.88 -11.44
C VAL A 18 16.42 7.55 -10.12
N LEU A 19 15.18 8.03 -9.98
CA LEU A 19 14.69 8.69 -8.78
C LEU A 19 14.58 7.73 -7.59
N PHE A 20 14.09 6.51 -7.81
CA PHE A 20 14.07 5.44 -6.82
C PHE A 20 15.47 5.13 -6.30
N MET A 21 16.44 4.91 -7.20
CA MET A 21 17.82 4.60 -6.84
C MET A 21 18.51 5.76 -6.11
N ARG A 22 18.23 7.00 -6.53
CA ARG A 22 18.75 8.21 -5.85
C ARG A 22 18.18 8.32 -4.44
N SER A 23 16.87 8.15 -4.28
CA SER A 23 16.21 8.21 -2.97
C SER A 23 16.70 7.13 -2.02
N PHE A 24 16.94 5.91 -2.52
CA PHE A 24 17.54 4.82 -1.75
C PHE A 24 18.95 5.18 -1.25
N LYS A 25 19.82 5.63 -2.16
CA LYS A 25 21.21 6.01 -1.82
C LYS A 25 21.27 7.17 -0.82
N SER A 26 20.33 8.10 -0.90
CA SER A 26 20.24 9.25 0.00
C SER A 26 19.42 8.99 1.27
N ALA A 27 18.93 7.76 1.49
CA ALA A 27 18.04 7.40 2.60
C ALA A 27 16.85 8.37 2.76
N LYS A 28 16.24 8.73 1.63
CA LYS A 28 15.04 9.55 1.51
C LYS A 28 13.81 8.65 1.44
N TYR A 29 13.33 8.24 2.61
CA TYR A 29 12.34 7.18 2.70
C TYR A 29 10.99 7.55 2.08
N GLY A 30 10.54 8.80 2.22
CA GLY A 30 9.26 9.26 1.66
C GLY A 30 9.23 9.06 0.15
N SER A 31 10.22 9.62 -0.52
CA SER A 31 10.36 9.49 -1.96
C SER A 31 10.70 8.08 -2.42
N PHE A 32 11.51 7.34 -1.66
CA PHE A 32 11.87 5.97 -1.99
C PHE A 32 10.63 5.08 -2.11
N PHE A 33 9.72 5.10 -1.13
CA PHE A 33 8.51 4.29 -1.18
C PHE A 33 7.53 4.80 -2.23
N LEU A 34 7.38 6.11 -2.38
CA LEU A 34 6.55 6.70 -3.43
C LEU A 34 6.96 6.22 -4.84
N TYR A 35 8.25 6.29 -5.15
CA TYR A 35 8.76 5.84 -6.45
C TYR A 35 8.73 4.32 -6.59
N PHE A 36 8.94 3.57 -5.51
CA PHE A 36 8.77 2.12 -5.51
C PHE A 36 7.34 1.73 -5.91
N PHE A 37 6.32 2.30 -5.26
CA PHE A 37 4.94 2.01 -5.58
C PHE A 37 4.54 2.52 -6.97
N SER A 38 5.04 3.69 -7.38
CA SER A 38 4.84 4.20 -8.74
C SER A 38 5.42 3.23 -9.78
N LEU A 39 6.64 2.71 -9.58
CA LEU A 39 7.23 1.69 -10.45
C LEU A 39 6.40 0.41 -10.44
N TYR A 40 6.02 -0.05 -9.26
CA TYR A 40 5.27 -1.28 -9.05
C TYR A 40 3.94 -1.26 -9.82
N TYR A 41 3.11 -0.23 -9.61
CA TYR A 41 1.78 -0.15 -10.21
C TYR A 41 1.79 0.36 -11.65
N LEU A 42 2.70 1.27 -12.02
CA LEU A 42 2.67 1.91 -13.34
C LEU A 42 3.64 1.30 -14.36
N SER A 43 4.66 0.54 -13.94
CA SER A 43 5.71 0.07 -14.84
C SER A 43 5.74 -1.45 -15.05
N ILE A 44 5.38 -2.26 -14.05
CA ILE A 44 5.45 -3.73 -14.16
C ILE A 44 4.37 -4.26 -15.11
N ARG A 45 3.12 -3.81 -14.98
CA ARG A 45 2.01 -4.29 -15.82
C ARG A 45 2.25 -4.09 -17.33
N PRO A 46 2.71 -2.92 -17.80
CA PRO A 46 3.05 -2.72 -19.21
C PRO A 46 4.12 -3.68 -19.74
N VAL A 47 5.09 -4.13 -18.92
CA VAL A 47 6.10 -5.12 -19.36
C VAL A 47 5.42 -6.40 -19.83
N PHE A 48 4.46 -6.91 -19.05
CA PHE A 48 3.73 -8.13 -19.42
C PHE A 48 2.91 -7.95 -20.70
N ILE A 49 2.31 -6.77 -20.87
CA ILE A 49 1.53 -6.43 -22.07
C ILE A 49 2.44 -6.32 -23.31
N PHE A 50 3.54 -5.57 -23.23
CA PHE A 50 4.43 -5.35 -24.37
C PHE A 50 5.19 -6.61 -24.79
N LEU A 51 5.48 -7.51 -23.85
CA LEU A 51 6.08 -8.81 -24.14
C LEU A 51 5.07 -9.88 -24.58
N GLY A 52 3.76 -9.57 -24.58
CA GLY A 52 2.71 -10.54 -24.90
C GLY A 52 2.60 -11.68 -23.87
N LEU A 53 3.09 -11.47 -22.65
CA LEU A 53 3.04 -12.46 -21.56
C LEU A 53 1.66 -12.51 -20.88
N ASP A 54 0.89 -11.44 -20.99
CA ASP A 54 -0.46 -11.35 -20.44
C ASP A 54 -1.32 -10.37 -21.25
N VAL A 55 -2.63 -10.45 -21.06
CA VAL A 55 -3.61 -9.55 -21.67
C VAL A 55 -4.22 -8.62 -20.61
N PRO A 56 -4.61 -7.39 -20.98
CA PRO A 56 -5.35 -6.49 -20.10
C PRO A 56 -6.64 -7.11 -19.58
N ILE A 57 -7.05 -6.69 -18.39
CA ILE A 57 -8.22 -7.23 -17.72
C ILE A 57 -9.23 -6.09 -17.49
N PRO A 58 -10.52 -6.28 -17.81
CA PRO A 58 -11.09 -7.43 -18.50
C PRO A 58 -10.84 -7.36 -20.01
N PHE A 59 -10.44 -8.48 -20.63
CA PHE A 59 -9.98 -8.52 -22.02
C PHE A 59 -11.01 -7.97 -23.03
N TYR A 60 -12.31 -8.17 -22.78
CA TYR A 60 -13.38 -7.76 -23.68
C TYR A 60 -13.52 -6.23 -23.78
N GLU A 61 -13.01 -5.49 -22.81
CA GLU A 61 -12.99 -4.03 -22.87
C GLU A 61 -11.88 -3.50 -23.79
N PHE A 62 -10.85 -4.26 -24.12
CA PHE A 62 -9.67 -3.77 -24.86
C PHE A 62 -9.65 -4.16 -26.35
N GLN A 63 -10.81 -4.36 -26.97
CA GLN A 63 -10.93 -4.91 -28.34
C GLN A 63 -10.56 -3.92 -29.47
N TYR A 64 -10.59 -2.61 -29.22
CA TYR A 64 -10.39 -1.58 -30.25
C TYR A 64 -9.31 -0.55 -29.83
N ASP A 65 -8.40 -0.20 -30.74
CA ASP A 65 -7.27 0.76 -30.54
C ASP A 65 -6.51 0.63 -29.21
N PHE A 66 -6.25 -0.61 -28.81
CA PHE A 66 -5.61 -0.95 -27.54
C PHE A 66 -4.33 -0.14 -27.25
N TYR A 67 -3.43 -0.03 -28.23
CA TYR A 67 -2.17 0.71 -28.05
C TYR A 67 -2.36 2.23 -28.08
N GLY A 68 -3.44 2.74 -28.69
CA GLY A 68 -3.80 4.16 -28.58
C GLY A 68 -4.18 4.52 -27.15
N ASP A 69 -4.96 3.67 -26.48
CA ASP A 69 -5.35 3.90 -25.09
C ASP A 69 -4.17 3.78 -24.11
N ILE A 70 -3.29 2.79 -24.31
CA ILE A 70 -2.03 2.69 -23.55
C ILE A 70 -1.17 3.94 -23.77
N ALA A 71 -1.04 4.42 -25.01
CA ALA A 71 -0.25 5.62 -25.29
C ALA A 71 -0.78 6.84 -24.54
N ARG A 72 -2.10 7.03 -24.47
CA ARG A 72 -2.72 8.11 -23.69
C ARG A 72 -2.43 7.97 -22.20
N ALA A 73 -2.64 6.78 -21.63
CA ALA A 73 -2.34 6.51 -20.22
C ALA A 73 -0.86 6.79 -19.87
N ASN A 74 0.07 6.33 -20.72
CA ASN A 74 1.50 6.53 -20.50
C ASN A 74 1.91 8.01 -20.60
N LEU A 75 1.30 8.78 -21.51
CA LEU A 75 1.52 10.22 -21.58
C LEU A 75 1.00 10.94 -20.32
N ILE A 76 -0.16 10.54 -19.78
CA ILE A 76 -0.66 11.04 -18.49
C ILE A 76 0.36 10.78 -17.38
N VAL A 77 0.82 9.52 -17.27
CA VAL A 77 1.80 9.12 -16.25
C VAL A 77 3.11 9.89 -16.42
N MET A 78 3.61 10.05 -17.64
CA MET A 78 4.84 10.79 -17.92
C MET A 78 4.76 12.24 -17.45
N LEU A 79 3.64 12.92 -17.72
CA LEU A 79 3.43 14.29 -17.26
C LEU A 79 3.27 14.35 -15.73
N TRP A 80 2.55 13.39 -15.13
CA TRP A 80 2.41 13.27 -13.68
C TRP A 80 3.77 13.09 -12.99
N VAL A 81 4.63 12.19 -13.49
CA VAL A 81 6.00 11.97 -12.99
C VAL A 81 6.84 13.25 -13.15
N GLY A 82 6.69 13.97 -14.26
CA GLY A 82 7.37 15.25 -14.49
C GLY A 82 7.00 16.30 -13.44
N VAL A 83 5.70 16.52 -13.21
CA VAL A 83 5.22 17.48 -12.20
C VAL A 83 5.64 17.05 -10.80
N LEU A 84 5.49 15.77 -10.46
CA LEU A 84 5.90 15.19 -9.18
C LEU A 84 7.38 15.46 -8.91
N PHE A 85 8.25 15.19 -9.88
CA PHE A 85 9.69 15.39 -9.76
C PHE A 85 10.04 16.87 -9.57
N LEU A 86 9.43 17.76 -10.35
CA LEU A 86 9.68 19.21 -10.29
C LEU A 86 9.26 19.79 -8.93
N THR A 87 8.05 19.48 -8.48
CA THR A 87 7.52 19.99 -7.20
C THR A 87 8.33 19.45 -6.04
N GLN A 88 8.61 18.15 -6.02
CA GLN A 88 9.43 17.56 -4.98
C GLN A 88 10.83 18.19 -4.95
N SER A 89 11.51 18.31 -6.09
CA SER A 89 12.86 18.88 -6.15
C SER A 89 12.90 20.34 -5.71
N TYR A 90 11.87 21.11 -6.03
CA TYR A 90 11.72 22.50 -5.61
C TYR A 90 11.51 22.62 -4.09
N PHE A 91 10.52 21.90 -3.55
CA PHE A 91 10.18 21.96 -2.13
C PHE A 91 11.22 21.28 -1.23
N GLU A 92 11.95 20.29 -1.73
CA GLU A 92 13.06 19.68 -1.00
C GLU A 92 14.13 20.73 -0.67
N LYS A 93 14.48 21.60 -1.63
CA LYS A 93 15.44 22.70 -1.38
C LYS A 93 14.93 23.66 -0.31
N ILE A 94 13.65 24.01 -0.34
CA ILE A 94 13.00 24.93 0.61
C ILE A 94 12.96 24.33 2.02
N PHE A 95 12.60 23.05 2.15
CA PHE A 95 12.52 22.40 3.45
C PHE A 95 13.91 22.10 4.01
N LEU A 96 14.86 21.65 3.18
CA LEU A 96 16.23 21.42 3.60
C LEU A 96 16.94 22.70 4.06
N SER A 97 16.65 23.86 3.47
CA SER A 97 17.23 25.12 3.95
C SER A 97 16.72 25.55 5.33
N LYS A 98 15.58 25.01 5.77
CA LYS A 98 14.97 25.33 7.07
C LYS A 98 15.28 24.31 8.16
N VAL A 99 15.69 23.11 7.79
CA VAL A 99 15.93 22.02 8.74
C VAL A 99 17.42 21.95 9.08
N GLU A 100 17.75 22.26 10.34
CA GLU A 100 19.09 21.97 10.87
C GLU A 100 19.40 20.46 10.79
N ARG A 101 20.51 20.12 10.14
CA ARG A 101 21.05 18.76 10.10
C ARG A 101 21.68 18.42 11.45
N LYS A 102 20.85 18.01 12.41
CA LYS A 102 21.33 17.47 13.68
C LYS A 102 21.91 16.06 13.48
N PRO A 103 22.92 15.65 14.26
CA PRO A 103 23.41 14.28 14.24
C PRO A 103 22.28 13.31 14.57
N TYR A 104 22.37 12.10 14.02
CA TYR A 104 21.36 11.07 14.23
C TYR A 104 21.22 10.76 15.72
N ASN A 105 20.03 11.00 16.27
CA ASN A 105 19.75 10.80 17.68
C ASN A 105 19.26 9.36 17.91
N VAL A 106 20.08 8.59 18.62
CA VAL A 106 19.70 7.28 19.13
C VAL A 106 18.84 7.47 20.38
N ASN A 107 17.55 7.72 20.16
CA ASN A 107 16.58 7.74 21.25
C ASN A 107 16.26 6.30 21.66
N PHE A 108 16.77 5.87 22.81
CA PHE A 108 16.42 4.58 23.37
C PHE A 108 14.99 4.58 23.88
N VAL A 109 14.23 3.56 23.47
CA VAL A 109 12.87 3.33 23.94
C VAL A 109 12.90 2.27 25.03
N ASN A 110 12.06 2.40 26.05
CA ASN A 110 11.89 1.36 27.06
C ASN A 110 11.30 0.09 26.41
N LEU A 111 12.17 -0.91 26.19
CA LEU A 111 11.80 -2.16 25.51
C LEU A 111 10.70 -2.94 26.24
N ASN A 112 10.67 -2.90 27.58
CA ASN A 112 9.62 -3.55 28.36
C ASN A 112 8.25 -2.94 28.08
N TYR A 113 8.16 -1.62 28.06
CA TYR A 113 6.91 -0.93 27.80
C TYR A 113 6.44 -1.14 26.36
N LEU A 114 7.36 -1.06 25.38
CA LEU A 114 7.04 -1.34 23.98
C LEU A 114 6.61 -2.80 23.77
N PHE A 115 7.27 -3.76 24.43
CA PHE A 115 6.87 -5.16 24.43
C PHE A 115 5.47 -5.35 25.02
N PHE A 116 5.20 -4.77 26.20
CA PHE A 116 3.87 -4.86 26.82
C PHE A 116 2.77 -4.31 25.91
N LEU A 117 2.99 -3.15 25.30
CA LEU A 117 2.04 -2.54 24.37
C LEU A 117 1.80 -3.43 23.14
N THR A 118 2.87 -4.01 22.59
CA THR A 118 2.82 -4.92 21.44
C THR A 118 2.08 -6.22 21.79
N ALA A 119 2.39 -6.81 22.95
CA ALA A 119 1.76 -8.03 23.44
C ALA A 119 0.26 -7.81 23.71
N PHE A 120 -0.10 -6.67 24.29
CA PHE A 120 -1.50 -6.29 24.51
C PHE A 120 -2.27 -6.17 23.19
N MET A 121 -1.72 -5.47 22.19
CA MET A 121 -2.37 -5.35 20.87
C MET A 121 -2.44 -6.69 20.13
N THR A 122 -1.41 -7.52 20.26
CA THR A 122 -1.41 -8.89 19.72
C THR A 122 -2.52 -9.72 20.36
N LEU A 123 -2.64 -9.68 21.68
CA LEU A 123 -3.69 -10.39 22.43
C LEU A 123 -5.09 -9.93 21.99
N LEU A 124 -5.32 -8.62 21.85
CA LEU A 124 -6.58 -8.11 21.33
C LEU A 124 -6.89 -8.61 19.91
N GLY A 125 -5.91 -8.56 19.00
CA GLY A 125 -6.06 -9.06 17.63
C GLY A 125 -6.38 -10.56 17.59
N VAL A 126 -5.68 -11.36 18.41
CA VAL A 126 -5.92 -12.80 18.58
C VAL A 126 -7.34 -13.04 19.11
N MET A 127 -7.71 -12.41 20.24
CA MET A 127 -9.02 -12.60 20.87
C MET A 127 -10.16 -12.26 19.92
N VAL A 128 -10.09 -11.12 19.23
CA VAL A 128 -11.16 -10.70 18.32
C VAL A 128 -11.25 -11.64 17.12
N THR A 129 -10.12 -12.03 16.53
CA THR A 129 -10.15 -12.94 15.38
C THR A 129 -10.65 -14.32 15.78
N SER A 130 -10.16 -14.87 16.90
CA SER A 130 -10.61 -16.16 17.44
C SER A 130 -12.10 -16.14 17.81
N PHE A 131 -12.60 -15.04 18.40
CA PHE A 131 -14.02 -14.86 18.66
C PHE A 131 -14.86 -14.97 17.39
N PHE A 132 -14.44 -14.32 16.29
CA PHE A 132 -15.16 -14.44 15.02
C PHE A 132 -15.03 -15.84 14.42
N ILE A 133 -13.85 -16.46 14.43
CA ILE A 133 -13.67 -17.86 13.96
C ILE A 133 -14.64 -18.79 14.69
N LEU A 134 -14.73 -18.68 16.02
CA LEU A 134 -15.68 -19.48 16.82
C LEU A 134 -17.13 -19.14 16.49
N LYS A 135 -17.46 -17.85 16.31
CA LYS A 135 -18.83 -17.40 15.96
C LYS A 135 -19.29 -17.96 14.61
N PHE A 136 -18.39 -18.07 13.64
CA PHE A 136 -18.68 -18.62 12.30
C PHE A 136 -18.50 -20.14 12.22
N GLY A 137 -18.12 -20.79 13.32
CA GLY A 137 -17.98 -22.24 13.42
C GLY A 137 -16.65 -22.79 12.89
N SER A 138 -16.03 -22.18 11.88
CA SER A 138 -14.74 -22.60 11.34
C SER A 138 -13.89 -21.45 10.80
N LEU A 139 -12.59 -21.71 10.61
CA LEU A 139 -11.67 -20.75 9.96
C LEU A 139 -12.07 -20.51 8.50
N SER A 140 -12.46 -21.57 7.79
CA SER A 140 -12.85 -21.51 6.37
C SER A 140 -14.11 -20.68 6.17
N GLU A 141 -15.11 -20.83 7.04
CA GLU A 141 -16.32 -20.00 7.02
C GLU A 141 -16.01 -18.55 7.38
N PHE A 142 -15.17 -18.30 8.39
CA PHE A 142 -14.70 -16.95 8.70
C PHE A 142 -14.03 -16.28 7.48
N LEU A 143 -13.16 -16.99 6.77
CA LEU A 143 -12.51 -16.48 5.56
C LEU A 143 -13.52 -16.15 4.46
N TYR A 144 -14.51 -17.02 4.24
CA TYR A 144 -15.60 -16.80 3.30
C TYR A 144 -16.39 -15.52 3.64
N GLN A 145 -16.78 -15.38 4.91
CA GLN A 145 -17.53 -14.24 5.43
C GLN A 145 -16.78 -12.91 5.31
N VAL A 146 -15.47 -12.92 5.58
CA VAL A 146 -14.61 -11.73 5.49
C VAL A 146 -14.44 -11.28 4.04
N LYS A 147 -14.37 -12.19 3.07
CA LYS A 147 -13.86 -11.90 1.72
C LYS A 147 -14.89 -11.98 0.61
N ILE A 148 -15.77 -12.97 0.65
CA ILE A 148 -16.79 -13.17 -0.38
C ILE A 148 -18.07 -12.49 0.05
N GLU A 149 -18.67 -12.94 1.14
CA GLU A 149 -19.98 -12.42 1.58
C GLU A 149 -19.86 -10.96 2.05
N LYS A 150 -18.70 -10.59 2.61
CA LYS A 150 -18.46 -9.27 3.23
C LYS A 150 -19.54 -8.95 4.27
N SER A 151 -19.99 -9.95 5.03
CA SER A 151 -20.98 -9.77 6.09
C SER A 151 -20.45 -8.91 7.24
N MET A 152 -19.13 -8.81 7.38
CA MET A 152 -18.43 -8.00 8.40
C MET A 152 -18.27 -6.51 8.06
N LYS A 153 -19.10 -5.97 7.15
CA LYS A 153 -19.08 -4.54 6.82
C LYS A 153 -19.23 -3.70 8.10
N GLY A 154 -18.28 -2.79 8.33
CA GLY A 154 -18.23 -1.96 9.54
C GLY A 154 -17.41 -2.53 10.70
N LEU A 155 -17.20 -3.85 10.75
CA LEU A 155 -16.37 -4.50 11.78
C LEU A 155 -14.91 -4.65 11.35
N TYR A 156 -14.59 -4.31 10.09
CA TYR A 156 -13.24 -4.35 9.57
C TYR A 156 -12.23 -3.49 10.34
N VAL A 157 -12.65 -2.55 11.20
CA VAL A 157 -11.74 -1.83 12.10
C VAL A 157 -10.97 -2.79 13.01
N PHE A 158 -11.56 -3.92 13.40
CA PHE A 158 -10.92 -4.90 14.27
C PHE A 158 -9.72 -5.60 13.64
N ARG A 159 -9.69 -5.71 12.30
CA ARG A 159 -8.51 -6.26 11.60
C ARG A 159 -7.26 -5.40 11.78
N GLU A 160 -7.45 -4.11 12.08
CA GLU A 160 -6.36 -3.16 12.23
C GLU A 160 -5.59 -3.40 13.53
N PHE A 161 -6.15 -4.06 14.55
CA PHE A 161 -5.41 -4.40 15.77
C PHE A 161 -4.18 -5.27 15.49
N SER A 162 -4.33 -6.32 14.69
CA SER A 162 -3.20 -7.17 14.30
C SER A 162 -2.20 -6.41 13.41
N ALA A 163 -2.68 -5.49 12.56
CA ALA A 163 -1.81 -4.63 11.75
C ALA A 163 -1.00 -3.65 12.62
N TRP A 164 -1.63 -3.01 13.60
CA TRP A 164 -0.95 -2.13 14.55
C TRP A 164 0.04 -2.91 15.41
N ALA A 165 -0.33 -4.10 15.89
CA ALA A 165 0.56 -4.99 16.62
C ALA A 165 1.78 -5.39 15.78
N LEU A 166 1.58 -5.72 14.50
CA LEU A 166 2.67 -6.03 13.56
C LEU A 166 3.63 -4.83 13.43
N ILE A 167 3.09 -3.62 13.23
CA ILE A 167 3.89 -2.40 13.10
C ILE A 167 4.64 -2.09 14.41
N LEU A 168 4.02 -2.25 15.58
CA LEU A 168 4.71 -2.09 16.87
C LEU A 168 5.82 -3.13 17.05
N THR A 169 5.58 -4.37 16.62
CA THR A 169 6.57 -5.44 16.69
C THR A 169 7.79 -5.15 15.81
N GLY A 170 7.58 -4.60 14.61
CA GLY A 170 8.70 -4.16 13.75
C GLY A 170 9.56 -3.09 14.42
N TYR A 171 8.93 -2.15 15.14
CA TYR A 171 9.66 -1.12 15.90
C TYR A 171 10.42 -1.74 17.09
N LEU A 172 9.80 -2.68 17.81
CA LEU A 172 10.44 -3.44 18.88
C LEU A 172 11.66 -4.20 18.37
N PHE A 173 11.53 -4.88 17.22
CA PHE A 173 12.62 -5.61 16.58
C PHE A 173 13.82 -4.71 16.29
N LEU A 174 13.59 -3.56 15.62
CA LEU A 174 14.67 -2.64 15.24
C LEU A 174 15.34 -2.03 16.48
N ASN A 175 14.58 -1.60 17.49
CA ASN A 175 15.16 -1.07 18.73
C ASN A 175 15.95 -2.14 19.51
N SER A 176 15.42 -3.37 19.58
CA SER A 176 16.09 -4.49 20.25
C SER A 176 17.39 -4.86 19.56
N LYS A 177 17.44 -4.80 18.22
CA LYS A 177 18.67 -4.98 17.45
C LYS A 177 19.67 -3.87 17.71
N LEU A 178 19.22 -2.62 17.78
CA LEU A 178 20.08 -1.46 18.05
C LEU A 178 20.73 -1.54 19.43
N ILE A 179 19.98 -1.99 20.45
CA ILE A 179 20.46 -2.14 21.83
C ILE A 179 21.26 -3.45 22.04
N GLY A 180 21.12 -4.43 21.14
CA GLY A 180 21.74 -5.75 21.28
C GLY A 180 20.97 -6.72 22.19
N ALA A 181 19.70 -6.44 22.48
CA ALA A 181 18.87 -7.24 23.38
C ALA A 181 18.30 -8.49 22.68
N LYS A 182 19.09 -9.57 22.64
CA LYS A 182 18.78 -10.82 21.92
C LYS A 182 17.40 -11.42 22.25
N TYR A 183 17.00 -11.37 23.53
CA TYR A 183 15.71 -11.88 23.98
C TYR A 183 14.52 -11.24 23.26
N TYR A 184 14.46 -9.91 23.21
CA TYR A 184 13.38 -9.20 22.52
C TYR A 184 13.43 -9.36 21.01
N VAL A 185 14.60 -9.62 20.43
CA VAL A 185 14.70 -9.96 18.99
C VAL A 185 13.95 -11.25 18.69
N VAL A 186 14.20 -12.31 19.47
CA VAL A 186 13.52 -13.61 19.29
C VAL A 186 12.02 -13.47 19.48
N ILE A 187 11.60 -12.78 20.54
CA ILE A 187 10.19 -12.49 20.80
C ILE A 187 9.55 -11.69 19.66
N SER A 188 10.25 -10.68 19.13
CA SER A 188 9.71 -9.89 18.02
C SER A 188 9.48 -10.74 16.77
N VAL A 189 10.36 -11.70 16.48
CA VAL A 189 10.17 -12.64 15.35
C VAL A 189 8.95 -13.52 15.57
N MET A 190 8.74 -14.04 16.79
CA MET A 190 7.54 -14.80 17.14
C MET A 190 6.28 -13.96 17.00
N LEU A 191 6.28 -12.73 17.53
CA LEU A 191 5.14 -11.80 17.44
C LEU A 191 4.86 -11.36 16.00
N ILE A 192 5.88 -11.17 15.15
CA ILE A 192 5.70 -10.92 13.72
C ILE A 192 4.96 -12.08 13.06
N SER A 193 5.36 -13.31 13.39
CA SER A 193 4.74 -14.53 12.83
C SER A 193 3.28 -14.67 13.26
N VAL A 194 2.99 -14.47 14.55
CA VAL A 194 1.62 -14.49 15.09
C VAL A 194 0.77 -13.40 14.43
N ASN A 195 1.21 -12.14 14.47
CA ASN A 195 0.43 -11.04 13.88
C ASN A 195 0.25 -11.20 12.37
N GLY A 196 1.28 -11.69 11.67
CA GLY A 196 1.20 -12.04 10.25
C GLY A 196 0.13 -13.09 9.97
N LEU A 197 0.07 -14.17 10.76
CA LEU A 197 -0.95 -15.22 10.64
C LEU A 197 -2.37 -14.66 10.83
N PHE A 198 -2.60 -13.84 11.85
CA PHE A 198 -3.93 -13.26 12.09
C PHE A 198 -4.32 -12.24 11.01
N ILE A 199 -3.38 -11.41 10.52
CA ILE A 199 -3.63 -10.54 9.35
C ILE A 199 -3.97 -11.37 8.10
N PHE A 200 -3.32 -12.52 7.93
CA PHE A 200 -3.59 -13.46 6.85
C PHE A 200 -5.00 -14.07 6.97
N PHE A 201 -5.47 -14.39 8.17
CA PHE A 201 -6.86 -14.82 8.40
C PHE A 201 -7.88 -13.73 8.04
N TRP A 202 -7.55 -12.44 8.24
CA TRP A 202 -8.37 -11.34 7.70
C TRP A 202 -8.21 -11.14 6.18
N GLY A 203 -7.37 -11.95 5.54
CA GLY A 203 -7.07 -11.95 4.12
C GLY A 203 -6.34 -10.70 3.64
N ASN A 204 -5.59 -10.02 4.50
CA ASN A 204 -4.85 -8.81 4.16
C ASN A 204 -3.35 -9.08 3.92
N ARG A 205 -3.05 -9.92 2.92
CA ARG A 205 -1.68 -10.32 2.55
C ARG A 205 -0.78 -9.14 2.18
N THR A 206 -1.35 -8.10 1.58
CA THR A 206 -0.62 -6.92 1.10
C THR A 206 0.05 -6.18 2.26
N THR A 207 -0.64 -6.04 3.40
CA THR A 207 -0.06 -5.47 4.62
C THR A 207 1.18 -6.23 5.09
N ILE A 208 1.16 -7.57 5.02
CA ILE A 208 2.30 -8.41 5.44
C ILE A 208 3.49 -8.18 4.51
N GLY A 209 3.27 -8.24 3.19
CA GLY A 209 4.33 -8.01 2.20
C GLY A 209 4.95 -6.61 2.33
N PHE A 210 4.12 -5.58 2.46
CA PHE A 210 4.57 -4.20 2.65
C PHE A 210 5.30 -4.00 3.98
N PHE A 211 4.83 -4.63 5.05
CA PHE A 211 5.52 -4.60 6.34
C PHE A 211 6.92 -5.21 6.25
N ILE A 212 7.07 -6.39 5.65
CA ILE A 212 8.38 -7.04 5.54
C ILE A 212 9.31 -6.22 4.64
N PHE A 213 8.80 -5.67 3.55
CA PHE A 213 9.58 -4.79 2.66
C PHE A 213 10.06 -3.53 3.41
N MET A 214 9.17 -2.85 4.15
CA MET A 214 9.53 -1.74 5.03
C MET A 214 10.61 -2.13 6.04
N LEU A 215 10.40 -3.23 6.75
CA LEU A 215 11.30 -3.67 7.81
C LEU A 215 12.68 -3.99 7.24
N GLY A 216 12.74 -4.63 6.06
CA GLY A 216 13.97 -4.86 5.33
C GLY A 216 14.70 -3.57 4.99
N VAL A 217 14.02 -2.61 4.36
CA VAL A 217 14.62 -1.32 3.99
C VAL A 217 15.23 -0.60 5.19
N LEU A 218 14.51 -0.55 6.32
CA LEU A 218 15.01 0.07 7.55
C LEU A 218 16.13 -0.74 8.21
N TYR A 219 15.98 -2.06 8.29
CA TYR A 219 16.98 -2.94 8.87
C TYR A 219 18.32 -2.77 8.16
N PHE A 220 18.30 -2.81 6.82
CA PHE A 220 19.51 -2.71 6.06
C PHE A 220 20.05 -1.27 6.00
N SER A 221 19.22 -0.25 5.80
CA SER A 221 19.73 1.13 5.82
C SER A 221 20.40 1.52 7.14
N ARG A 222 20.08 0.84 8.25
CA ARG A 222 20.64 1.12 9.58
C ARG A 222 21.70 0.15 10.07
N PHE A 223 21.53 -1.16 9.87
CA PHE A 223 22.39 -2.17 10.48
C PHE A 223 23.36 -2.81 9.49
N GLN A 224 23.02 -2.88 8.20
CA GLN A 224 23.82 -3.60 7.21
C GLN A 224 23.71 -2.98 5.82
N ARG A 225 24.83 -2.55 5.24
CA ARG A 225 24.83 -2.10 3.83
C ARG A 225 24.29 -3.21 2.93
N ILE A 226 23.15 -2.96 2.28
CA ILE A 226 22.59 -3.85 1.25
C ILE A 226 23.54 -3.90 0.07
N ASN A 227 23.84 -5.11 -0.37
CA ASN A 227 24.12 -5.35 -1.78
C ASN A 227 22.77 -5.41 -2.51
N ILE A 228 22.62 -4.66 -3.60
CA ILE A 228 21.38 -4.63 -4.42
C ILE A 228 20.89 -6.04 -4.78
N LYS A 229 21.82 -7.01 -4.94
CA LYS A 229 21.51 -8.43 -5.16
C LYS A 229 20.72 -9.05 -4.01
N THR A 230 21.09 -8.77 -2.76
CA THR A 230 20.39 -9.26 -1.57
C THR A 230 18.98 -8.68 -1.48
N LEU A 231 18.83 -7.37 -1.73
CA LEU A 231 17.50 -6.74 -1.76
C LEU A 231 16.61 -7.40 -2.82
N PHE A 232 17.14 -7.58 -4.03
CA PHE A 232 16.42 -8.27 -5.11
C PHE A 232 16.02 -9.69 -4.73
N LEU A 233 16.94 -10.51 -4.19
CA LEU A 233 16.65 -11.87 -3.75
C LEU A 233 15.60 -11.92 -2.63
N SER A 234 15.68 -11.01 -1.65
CA SER A 234 14.68 -10.91 -0.59
C SER A 234 13.31 -10.52 -1.14
N THR A 235 13.25 -9.59 -2.10
CA THR A 235 12.01 -9.23 -2.79
C THR A 235 11.42 -10.42 -3.54
N VAL A 236 12.23 -11.18 -4.28
CA VAL A 236 11.79 -12.41 -4.98
C VAL A 236 11.26 -13.45 -3.98
N LEU A 237 11.97 -13.67 -2.88
CA LEU A 237 11.53 -14.60 -1.83
C LEU A 237 10.18 -14.19 -1.23
N LEU A 238 9.97 -12.90 -0.99
CA LEU A 238 8.69 -12.38 -0.50
C LEU A 238 7.55 -12.63 -1.49
N PHE A 239 7.83 -12.51 -2.80
CA PHE A 239 6.84 -12.86 -3.82
C PHE A 239 6.47 -14.35 -3.79
N VAL A 240 7.46 -15.23 -3.64
CA VAL A 240 7.23 -16.68 -3.53
C VAL A 240 6.36 -16.98 -2.29
N ILE A 241 6.70 -16.41 -1.13
CA ILE A 241 5.93 -16.60 0.10
C ILE A 241 4.51 -16.05 -0.05
N ALA A 242 4.35 -14.86 -0.63
CA ALA A 242 3.04 -14.25 -0.84
C ALA A 242 2.15 -15.08 -1.78
N ASN A 243 2.72 -15.69 -2.82
CA ASN A 243 2.01 -16.59 -3.72
C ASN A 243 1.69 -17.93 -3.03
N GLY A 244 2.61 -18.49 -2.25
CA GLY A 244 2.35 -19.70 -1.46
C GLY A 244 1.21 -19.51 -0.44
N LEU A 245 1.20 -18.37 0.25
CA LEU A 245 0.10 -17.98 1.14
C LEU A 245 -1.23 -17.81 0.38
N ARG A 246 -1.19 -17.34 -0.87
CA ARG A 246 -2.39 -17.27 -1.71
C ARG A 246 -2.94 -18.66 -2.00
N LEU A 247 -2.10 -19.58 -2.48
CA LEU A 247 -2.51 -20.95 -2.83
C LEU A 247 -3.11 -21.65 -1.61
N ALA A 248 -2.42 -21.61 -0.46
CA ALA A 248 -2.92 -22.18 0.78
C ALA A 248 -4.29 -21.62 1.21
N ARG A 249 -4.61 -20.38 0.83
CA ARG A 249 -5.91 -19.76 1.11
C ARG A 249 -6.98 -20.17 0.10
N GLU A 250 -6.62 -20.36 -1.16
CA GLU A 250 -7.51 -20.85 -2.20
C GLU A 250 -7.98 -22.27 -1.84
N ASP A 251 -7.08 -23.13 -1.35
CA ASP A 251 -7.40 -24.49 -0.87
C ASP A 251 -8.39 -24.48 0.32
N LEU A 252 -8.12 -23.64 1.33
CA LEU A 252 -9.02 -23.47 2.48
C LEU A 252 -10.40 -22.96 2.08
N HIS A 253 -10.49 -22.26 0.96
CA HIS A 253 -11.72 -21.65 0.49
C HIS A 253 -12.56 -22.61 -0.34
N SER A 254 -11.95 -23.43 -1.21
CA SER A 254 -12.65 -24.52 -1.91
C SER A 254 -13.30 -25.49 -0.92
N GLU A 255 -12.65 -25.75 0.22
CA GLU A 255 -13.20 -26.58 1.28
C GLU A 255 -14.48 -25.99 1.89
N ALA A 256 -14.57 -24.66 2.06
CA ALA A 256 -15.74 -23.99 2.65
C ALA A 256 -16.99 -24.05 1.76
N ILE A 257 -16.81 -23.89 0.44
CA ILE A 257 -17.93 -23.77 -0.51
C ILE A 257 -18.42 -25.14 -0.99
N GLY A 258 -17.65 -26.21 -0.76
CA GLY A 258 -17.98 -27.56 -1.24
C GLY A 258 -17.92 -27.70 -2.78
N HIS A 259 -17.41 -26.68 -3.47
CA HIS A 259 -17.22 -26.64 -4.92
C HIS A 259 -15.93 -25.87 -5.27
N GLU A 260 -15.26 -26.29 -6.34
CA GLU A 260 -14.10 -25.58 -6.88
C GLU A 260 -14.51 -24.17 -7.33
N VAL A 261 -13.85 -23.17 -6.76
CA VAL A 261 -14.10 -21.77 -7.09
C VAL A 261 -13.30 -21.45 -8.34
N ASN A 262 -13.93 -21.66 -9.50
CA ASN A 262 -13.42 -21.46 -10.87
C ASN A 262 -12.83 -20.07 -11.20
N SER A 263 -12.58 -19.19 -10.23
CA SER A 263 -12.30 -17.79 -10.51
C SER A 263 -10.88 -17.48 -10.97
N LEU A 264 -9.88 -18.34 -10.72
CA LEU A 264 -8.46 -18.06 -11.04
C LEU A 264 -7.67 -19.25 -11.60
N GLU A 265 -8.03 -20.50 -11.27
CA GLU A 265 -7.34 -21.69 -11.83
C GLU A 265 -7.54 -21.84 -13.34
N ALA A 266 -8.66 -21.33 -13.86
CA ALA A 266 -8.90 -21.23 -15.29
C ALA A 266 -8.04 -20.15 -15.99
N MET A 267 -7.33 -19.30 -15.24
CA MET A 267 -6.47 -18.25 -15.79
C MET A 267 -5.02 -18.73 -15.92
N GLY A 268 -4.30 -18.23 -16.92
CA GLY A 268 -2.87 -18.49 -17.06
C GLY A 268 -2.09 -18.05 -15.80
N PRO A 269 -0.97 -18.72 -15.46
CA PRO A 269 -0.22 -18.46 -14.23
C PRO A 269 0.29 -17.02 -14.12
N ILE A 270 0.61 -16.39 -15.27
CA ILE A 270 1.05 -15.00 -15.34
C ILE A 270 -0.11 -14.05 -15.01
N THR A 271 -1.30 -14.30 -15.55
CA THR A 271 -2.52 -13.53 -15.26
C THR A 271 -2.91 -13.65 -13.79
N ALA A 272 -2.88 -14.86 -13.23
CA ALA A 272 -3.13 -15.09 -11.81
C ALA A 272 -2.11 -14.36 -10.93
N LEU A 273 -0.82 -14.38 -11.29
CA LEU A 273 0.22 -13.62 -10.61
C LEU A 273 -0.04 -12.10 -10.68
N SER A 274 -0.35 -11.58 -11.87
CA SER A 274 -0.63 -10.16 -12.13
C SER A 274 -1.80 -9.64 -11.28
N LEU A 275 -2.92 -10.38 -11.27
CA LEU A 275 -4.07 -10.09 -10.43
C LEU A 275 -3.75 -10.20 -8.94
N SER A 276 -2.94 -11.19 -8.56
CA SER A 276 -2.56 -11.37 -7.16
C SER A 276 -1.74 -10.19 -6.60
N MET A 277 -0.96 -9.58 -7.49
CA MET A 277 -0.09 -8.43 -7.26
C MET A 277 -0.80 -7.09 -7.46
N HIS A 278 -2.11 -7.07 -7.75
CA HIS A 278 -2.85 -5.82 -8.02
C HIS A 278 -2.29 -5.02 -9.23
N LEU A 279 -1.63 -5.69 -10.18
CA LEU A 279 -1.10 -5.03 -11.37
C LEU A 279 -2.19 -4.57 -12.34
N SER A 280 -3.43 -5.05 -12.17
CA SER A 280 -4.59 -4.60 -12.94
C SER A 280 -5.02 -3.16 -12.62
N GLU A 281 -4.41 -2.48 -11.64
CA GLU A 281 -4.64 -1.05 -11.42
C GLU A 281 -4.23 -0.21 -12.64
N TYR A 282 -3.16 -0.61 -13.34
CA TYR A 282 -2.74 0.03 -14.58
C TYR A 282 -3.78 -0.14 -15.69
N ASP A 283 -4.37 -1.34 -15.82
CA ASP A 283 -5.45 -1.58 -16.78
C ASP A 283 -6.65 -0.66 -16.47
N GLY A 284 -6.94 -0.46 -15.18
CA GLY A 284 -7.95 0.49 -14.71
C GLY A 284 -7.63 1.94 -15.07
N LEU A 285 -6.35 2.36 -15.00
CA LEU A 285 -5.91 3.68 -15.48
C LEU A 285 -6.14 3.83 -16.99
N VAL A 286 -5.80 2.80 -17.78
CA VAL A 286 -6.01 2.83 -19.24
C VAL A 286 -7.49 3.02 -19.56
N LEU A 287 -8.36 2.22 -18.95
CA LEU A 287 -9.80 2.35 -19.13
C LEU A 287 -10.33 3.72 -18.65
N ALA A 288 -9.90 4.18 -17.47
CA ALA A 288 -10.30 5.48 -16.94
C ALA A 288 -9.94 6.62 -17.90
N SER A 289 -8.74 6.57 -18.48
CA SER A 289 -8.25 7.58 -19.43
C SER A 289 -9.02 7.58 -20.76
N ARG A 290 -9.56 6.43 -21.16
CA ARG A 290 -10.32 6.25 -22.40
C ARG A 290 -11.77 6.70 -22.27
N ASP A 291 -12.40 6.32 -21.15
CA ASP A 291 -13.85 6.27 -21.00
C ASP A 291 -14.45 7.41 -20.18
N VAL A 292 -13.67 8.10 -19.34
CA VAL A 292 -14.19 9.27 -18.64
C VAL A 292 -14.55 10.39 -19.63
N GLY A 293 -15.69 11.03 -19.40
CA GLY A 293 -16.28 12.01 -20.32
C GLY A 293 -16.96 11.41 -21.55
N LYS A 294 -16.90 10.08 -21.75
CA LYS A 294 -17.57 9.37 -22.85
C LYS A 294 -18.60 8.37 -22.35
N ARG A 295 -18.16 7.37 -21.58
CA ARG A 295 -19.00 6.30 -21.01
C ARG A 295 -19.60 6.71 -19.67
N PHE A 296 -18.86 7.49 -18.89
CA PHE A 296 -19.29 8.04 -17.61
C PHE A 296 -18.77 9.47 -17.45
N ALA A 297 -19.52 10.30 -16.74
CA ALA A 297 -19.14 11.68 -16.46
C ALA A 297 -17.93 11.74 -15.50
N PHE A 298 -17.24 12.88 -15.48
CA PHE A 298 -16.31 13.18 -14.40
C PHE A 298 -17.05 13.17 -13.05
N ARG A 299 -16.31 12.81 -12.00
CA ARG A 299 -16.84 12.74 -10.64
C ARG A 299 -16.67 14.05 -9.87
N ASP A 300 -16.05 15.06 -10.49
CA ASP A 300 -15.93 16.44 -9.99
C ASP A 300 -15.44 16.56 -8.53
N GLY A 301 -14.53 15.68 -8.12
CA GLY A 301 -13.96 15.63 -6.77
C GLY A 301 -14.82 14.93 -5.72
N GLU A 302 -15.95 14.34 -6.09
CA GLU A 302 -16.87 13.64 -5.18
C GLU A 302 -16.14 12.56 -4.36
N ASP A 303 -15.18 11.84 -4.96
CA ASP A 303 -14.48 10.78 -4.26
C ASP A 303 -13.53 11.33 -3.19
N PHE A 304 -12.83 12.42 -3.48
CA PHE A 304 -11.97 13.10 -2.51
C PHE A 304 -12.80 13.70 -1.37
N TYR A 305 -13.95 14.30 -1.70
CA TYR A 305 -14.89 14.80 -0.70
C TYR A 305 -15.39 13.65 0.20
N ASN A 306 -15.86 12.55 -0.38
CA ASN A 306 -16.31 11.39 0.38
C ASN A 306 -15.17 10.76 1.20
N GLY A 307 -13.96 10.77 0.68
CA GLY A 307 -12.73 10.37 1.35
C GLY A 307 -12.41 11.19 2.59
N LEU A 308 -12.58 12.52 2.51
CA LEU A 308 -12.44 13.44 3.63
C LEU A 308 -13.46 13.16 4.75
N LEU A 309 -14.64 12.63 4.43
CA LEU A 309 -15.69 12.30 5.40
C LEU A 309 -15.65 10.84 5.86
N ALA A 310 -14.85 9.99 5.20
CA ALA A 310 -14.87 8.55 5.40
C ALA A 310 -14.46 8.13 6.81
N TRP A 311 -13.58 8.90 7.46
CA TRP A 311 -13.10 8.64 8.82
C TRP A 311 -14.15 8.86 9.91
N VAL A 312 -15.21 9.65 9.64
CA VAL A 312 -16.26 9.95 10.63
C VAL A 312 -17.08 8.68 10.91
N PRO A 313 -17.14 8.15 12.13
CA PRO A 313 -17.94 6.97 12.43
C PRO A 313 -19.44 7.17 12.16
N ARG A 314 -20.13 6.13 11.69
CA ARG A 314 -21.58 6.20 11.39
C ARG A 314 -22.46 6.50 12.60
N PHE A 315 -22.01 6.21 13.82
CA PHE A 315 -22.78 6.54 15.01
C PHE A 315 -22.76 8.05 15.31
N LEU A 316 -21.75 8.79 14.83
CA LEU A 316 -21.71 10.26 14.93
C LEU A 316 -22.45 10.93 13.76
N TRP A 317 -22.43 10.31 12.57
CA TRP A 317 -23.15 10.80 11.40
C TRP A 317 -23.79 9.63 10.65
N LYS A 318 -25.05 9.36 10.97
CA LYS A 318 -25.81 8.21 10.45
C LYS A 318 -26.00 8.28 8.94
N ASP A 319 -26.35 9.46 8.45
CA ASP A 319 -26.66 9.73 7.04
C ASP A 319 -25.44 10.24 6.26
N LYS A 320 -24.22 9.99 6.75
CA LYS A 320 -23.01 10.34 6.00
C LYS A 320 -23.05 9.70 4.62
N PRO A 321 -22.58 10.39 3.57
CA PRO A 321 -22.46 9.81 2.25
C PRO A 321 -21.81 8.43 2.34
N LEU A 322 -22.39 7.44 1.67
CA LEU A 322 -21.77 6.12 1.59
C LEU A 322 -20.36 6.36 1.04
N THR A 323 -19.34 6.01 1.80
CA THR A 323 -17.95 6.12 1.38
C THR A 323 -17.83 5.46 0.01
N HIS A 324 -17.72 6.29 -1.03
CA HIS A 324 -17.77 5.81 -2.39
C HIS A 324 -16.46 5.09 -2.66
N ASN A 325 -16.53 3.75 -2.73
CA ASN A 325 -15.37 2.96 -3.07
C ASN A 325 -15.17 3.12 -4.57
N VAL A 326 -14.26 4.01 -4.97
CA VAL A 326 -13.98 4.33 -6.37
C VAL A 326 -13.75 3.06 -7.17
N GLY A 327 -13.00 2.10 -6.64
CA GLY A 327 -12.80 0.83 -7.31
C GLY A 327 -14.07 -0.01 -7.49
N LEU A 328 -14.98 -0.01 -6.51
CA LEU A 328 -16.29 -0.71 -6.66
C LEU A 328 -17.14 -0.07 -7.75
N TRP A 329 -17.28 1.26 -7.70
CA TRP A 329 -18.01 1.99 -8.72
C TRP A 329 -17.39 1.81 -10.10
N PHE A 330 -16.07 1.97 -10.19
CA PHE A 330 -15.33 1.85 -11.44
C PHE A 330 -15.56 0.46 -12.04
N ARG A 331 -15.51 -0.60 -11.23
CA ARG A 331 -15.84 -1.95 -11.70
C ARG A 331 -17.28 -2.04 -12.19
N GLN A 332 -18.25 -1.49 -11.46
CA GLN A 332 -19.67 -1.59 -11.79
C GLN A 332 -20.06 -0.85 -13.08
N VAL A 333 -19.25 0.11 -13.54
CA VAL A 333 -19.39 0.72 -14.88
C VAL A 333 -19.23 -0.33 -16.00
N TYR A 334 -18.35 -1.32 -15.78
CA TYR A 334 -18.04 -2.38 -16.74
C TYR A 334 -18.80 -3.69 -16.43
N GLU A 335 -18.91 -4.04 -15.15
CA GLU A 335 -19.47 -5.29 -14.64
C GLU A 335 -20.49 -5.00 -13.52
N ARG A 336 -21.72 -4.63 -13.88
CA ARG A 336 -22.76 -4.15 -12.95
C ARG A 336 -23.05 -5.09 -11.78
N ASP A 337 -22.98 -6.40 -12.01
CA ASP A 337 -23.33 -7.42 -11.01
C ASP A 337 -22.19 -7.73 -10.02
N LYS A 338 -21.03 -7.07 -10.15
CA LYS A 338 -19.88 -7.34 -9.29
C LYS A 338 -19.93 -6.52 -8.01
N ASN A 339 -19.78 -7.22 -6.89
CA ASN A 339 -19.79 -6.66 -5.54
C ASN A 339 -18.38 -6.37 -4.98
N ASN A 340 -17.34 -6.51 -5.81
CA ASN A 340 -15.95 -6.22 -5.46
C ASN A 340 -15.41 -5.03 -6.26
N GLY A 341 -14.36 -4.40 -5.73
CA GLY A 341 -13.72 -3.28 -6.39
C GLY A 341 -12.69 -3.73 -7.43
N TRP A 342 -12.54 -2.91 -8.45
CA TRP A 342 -11.38 -2.89 -9.32
C TRP A 342 -10.62 -1.59 -9.06
N PRO A 343 -9.53 -1.65 -8.24
CA PRO A 343 -8.78 -0.44 -7.92
C PRO A 343 -8.20 0.18 -9.19
N ILE A 344 -8.12 1.51 -9.17
CA ILE A 344 -7.41 2.31 -10.18
C ILE A 344 -6.20 2.95 -9.51
N THR A 345 -5.19 3.30 -10.30
CA THR A 345 -4.02 4.00 -9.76
C THR A 345 -4.41 5.37 -9.20
N ALA A 346 -3.61 5.95 -8.31
CA ALA A 346 -3.84 7.32 -7.83
C ALA A 346 -3.91 8.34 -8.99
N VAL A 347 -3.13 8.14 -10.06
CA VAL A 347 -3.21 8.94 -11.29
C VAL A 347 -4.62 8.84 -11.90
N GLY A 348 -5.17 7.63 -11.94
CA GLY A 348 -6.53 7.36 -12.39
C GLY A 348 -7.57 8.02 -11.50
N ASP A 349 -7.43 7.93 -10.17
CA ASP A 349 -8.34 8.56 -9.21
C ASP A 349 -8.44 10.08 -9.41
N TRP A 350 -7.31 10.77 -9.58
CA TRP A 350 -7.33 12.21 -9.89
C TRP A 350 -7.96 12.49 -11.26
N PHE A 351 -7.68 11.66 -12.27
CA PHE A 351 -8.21 11.85 -13.61
C PHE A 351 -9.73 11.69 -13.67
N VAL A 352 -10.30 10.67 -13.03
CA VAL A 352 -11.76 10.47 -12.99
C VAL A 352 -12.48 11.57 -12.20
N ASN A 353 -11.80 12.20 -11.24
CA ASN A 353 -12.37 13.26 -10.40
C ASN A 353 -12.26 14.67 -10.98
N GLY A 354 -11.40 14.93 -11.97
CA GLY A 354 -11.32 16.28 -12.54
C GLY A 354 -10.33 16.45 -13.69
N SER A 355 -10.15 15.39 -14.49
CA SER A 355 -9.32 15.40 -15.69
C SER A 355 -7.86 15.79 -15.40
N TRP A 356 -7.19 16.38 -16.39
CA TRP A 356 -5.76 16.70 -16.38
C TRP A 356 -5.33 17.64 -15.24
N LEU A 357 -6.13 18.67 -14.96
CA LEU A 357 -5.79 19.67 -13.95
C LEU A 357 -5.67 19.03 -12.57
N TYR A 358 -6.57 18.10 -12.26
CA TYR A 358 -6.57 17.35 -11.01
C TYR A 358 -5.38 16.40 -10.93
N VAL A 359 -4.99 15.75 -12.03
CA VAL A 359 -3.78 14.91 -12.07
C VAL A 359 -2.53 15.72 -11.73
N PHE A 360 -2.36 16.92 -12.29
CA PHE A 360 -1.22 17.78 -11.98
C PHE A 360 -1.24 18.31 -10.55
N PHE A 361 -2.43 18.67 -10.05
CA PHE A 361 -2.58 19.07 -8.66
C PHE A 361 -2.22 17.94 -7.69
N GLY A 362 -2.71 16.72 -7.95
CA GLY A 362 -2.38 15.52 -7.19
C GLY A 362 -0.90 15.18 -7.21
N ALA A 363 -0.25 15.29 -8.37
CA ALA A 363 1.19 15.13 -8.52
C ALA A 363 1.97 16.16 -7.68
N ALA A 364 1.56 17.43 -7.76
CA ALA A 364 2.20 18.50 -7.02
C ALA A 364 2.08 18.30 -5.50
N LEU A 365 0.88 18.00 -5.01
CA LEU A 365 0.63 17.78 -3.59
C LEU A 365 1.39 16.55 -3.08
N THR A 366 1.41 15.46 -3.84
CA THR A 366 2.19 14.25 -3.52
C THR A 366 3.69 14.57 -3.43
N GLY A 367 4.24 15.34 -4.37
CA GLY A 367 5.65 15.73 -4.38
C GLY A 367 6.03 16.64 -3.22
N ILE A 368 5.13 17.55 -2.82
CA ILE A 368 5.29 18.40 -1.63
C ILE A 368 5.34 17.56 -0.36
N ILE A 369 4.42 16.60 -0.20
CA ILE A 369 4.39 15.71 0.98
C ILE A 369 5.66 14.86 1.02
N ALA A 370 6.08 14.27 -0.09
CA ALA A 370 7.32 13.49 -0.16
C ALA A 370 8.55 14.32 0.21
N ALA A 371 8.67 15.55 -0.32
CA ALA A 371 9.75 16.47 0.03
C ALA A 371 9.73 16.86 1.51
N PHE A 372 8.54 17.09 2.08
CA PHE A 372 8.37 17.35 3.49
C PHE A 372 8.89 16.17 4.32
N LEU A 373 8.42 14.95 4.06
CA LEU A 373 8.85 13.73 4.76
C LEU A 373 10.37 13.53 4.69
N ASP A 374 10.95 13.68 3.50
CA ASP A 374 12.38 13.49 3.28
C ASP A 374 13.25 14.49 4.05
N SER A 375 12.76 15.71 4.29
CA SER A 375 13.45 16.71 5.12
C SER A 375 13.60 16.29 6.60
N TYR A 376 12.83 15.29 7.05
CA TYR A 376 12.91 14.74 8.41
C TYR A 376 13.59 13.37 8.48
N CYS A 377 13.96 12.77 7.35
CA CYS A 377 14.68 11.50 7.33
C CYS A 377 16.07 11.62 7.99
N ASN A 378 16.59 10.50 8.48
CA ASN A 378 17.90 10.38 9.13
C ASN A 378 18.07 11.20 10.42
N LYS A 379 16.97 11.49 11.13
CA LYS A 379 17.01 12.18 12.42
C LYS A 379 17.05 11.24 13.62
N SER A 380 16.27 10.16 13.57
CA SER A 380 16.25 9.11 14.59
C SER A 380 15.45 7.92 14.08
N LEU A 381 15.65 6.74 14.70
CA LEU A 381 14.95 5.52 14.30
C LEU A 381 13.43 5.70 14.38
N PHE A 382 12.93 6.36 15.42
CA PHE A 382 11.52 6.70 15.59
C PHE A 382 10.98 7.47 14.38
N VAL A 383 11.66 8.56 14.00
CA VAL A 383 11.21 9.44 12.91
C VAL A 383 11.22 8.68 11.59
N ASP A 384 12.30 7.96 11.28
CA ASP A 384 12.38 7.18 10.05
C ASP A 384 11.32 6.09 9.99
N TYR A 385 11.09 5.38 11.10
CA TYR A 385 10.04 4.37 11.20
C TYR A 385 8.66 4.97 10.93
N THR A 386 8.34 6.12 11.54
CA THR A 386 7.07 6.80 11.30
C THR A 386 6.91 7.29 9.86
N ILE A 387 7.97 7.83 9.26
CA ILE A 387 7.96 8.25 7.85
C ILE A 387 7.72 7.04 6.96
N VAL A 388 8.39 5.92 7.19
CA VAL A 388 8.19 4.72 6.36
C VAL A 388 6.77 4.18 6.49
N ILE A 389 6.23 4.07 7.70
CA ILE A 389 4.83 3.65 7.89
C ILE A 389 3.89 4.58 7.11
N PHE A 390 4.06 5.89 7.26
CA PHE A 390 3.23 6.87 6.54
C PHE A 390 3.35 6.69 5.03
N SER A 391 4.57 6.54 4.54
CA SER A 391 4.85 6.44 3.11
C SER A 391 4.31 5.15 2.50
N VAL A 392 4.36 4.05 3.25
CA VAL A 392 3.87 2.74 2.79
C VAL A 392 2.36 2.62 2.86
N PHE A 393 1.76 3.02 3.99
CA PHE A 393 0.35 2.75 4.23
C PHE A 393 -0.57 3.90 3.86
N ALA A 394 -0.12 5.16 3.95
CA ALA A 394 -0.93 6.32 3.60
C ALA A 394 -0.55 6.89 2.23
N LEU A 395 0.73 7.16 1.97
CA LEU A 395 1.14 7.80 0.71
C LEU A 395 1.13 6.84 -0.48
N GLY A 396 1.63 5.61 -0.34
CA GLY A 396 1.61 4.60 -1.40
C GLY A 396 2.16 5.12 -2.75
N GLN A 397 1.31 5.11 -3.77
CA GLN A 397 1.59 5.65 -5.12
C GLN A 397 1.25 7.13 -5.29
N GLY A 398 0.72 7.78 -4.26
CA GLY A 398 0.31 9.18 -4.25
C GLY A 398 -0.94 9.40 -3.39
N ILE A 399 -1.38 10.64 -3.27
CA ILE A 399 -2.61 10.96 -2.55
C ILE A 399 -3.79 10.41 -3.34
N ASP A 400 -4.52 9.47 -2.75
CA ASP A 400 -5.75 8.91 -3.30
C ASP A 400 -6.97 9.38 -2.47
N PRO A 401 -8.22 9.12 -2.91
CA PRO A 401 -9.41 9.45 -2.15
C PRO A 401 -9.45 8.85 -0.74
N GLY A 402 -8.81 7.68 -0.52
CA GLY A 402 -8.70 7.02 0.77
C GLY A 402 -7.58 7.55 1.68
N PHE A 403 -6.78 8.51 1.22
CA PHE A 403 -5.58 9.00 1.92
C PHE A 403 -5.90 9.47 3.36
N ILE A 404 -6.90 10.33 3.50
CA ILE A 404 -7.29 10.91 4.80
C ILE A 404 -7.86 9.85 5.72
N GLN A 405 -8.74 8.98 5.20
CA GLN A 405 -9.25 7.84 5.95
C GLN A 405 -8.11 6.98 6.49
N THR A 406 -7.09 6.72 5.66
CA THR A 406 -5.95 5.90 6.06
C THR A 406 -5.09 6.59 7.11
N ILE A 407 -4.92 7.91 7.04
CA ILE A 407 -4.25 8.68 8.09
C ILE A 407 -4.98 8.51 9.43
N PHE A 408 -6.29 8.74 9.46
CA PHE A 408 -7.06 8.69 10.71
C PHE A 408 -7.23 7.28 11.27
N LEU A 409 -7.51 6.30 10.42
CA LEU A 409 -7.82 4.93 10.86
C LEU A 409 -6.57 4.08 11.08
N LYS A 410 -5.45 4.36 10.41
CA LYS A 410 -4.24 3.54 10.53
C LYS A 410 -3.06 4.31 11.09
N TYR A 411 -2.70 5.45 10.50
CA TYR A 411 -1.47 6.15 10.86
C TYR A 411 -1.53 6.80 12.24
N ILE A 412 -2.56 7.59 12.53
CA ILE A 412 -2.69 8.32 13.80
C ILE A 412 -2.68 7.37 15.01
N PRO A 413 -3.46 6.28 15.05
CA PRO A 413 -3.41 5.31 16.15
C PRO A 413 -2.00 4.74 16.36
N VAL A 414 -1.34 4.31 15.28
CA VAL A 414 0.03 3.77 15.34
C VAL A 414 1.02 4.82 15.81
N PHE A 415 0.93 6.05 15.30
CA PHE A 415 1.79 7.15 15.70
C PHE A 415 1.64 7.47 17.19
N ILE A 416 0.40 7.55 17.69
CA ILE A 416 0.10 7.77 19.10
C ILE A 416 0.71 6.65 19.96
N LEU A 417 0.53 5.39 19.58
CA LEU A 417 1.08 4.23 20.29
C LEU A 417 2.62 4.26 20.33
N LEU A 418 3.26 4.55 19.20
CA LEU A 418 4.71 4.69 19.11
C LEU A 418 5.20 5.89 19.93
N TYR A 419 4.47 7.01 19.92
CA TYR A 419 4.82 8.22 20.67
C TYR A 419 4.74 7.98 22.17
N PHE A 420 3.68 7.32 22.66
CA PHE A 420 3.58 6.90 24.06
C PHE A 420 4.69 5.92 24.44
N ALA A 421 5.05 5.00 23.55
CA ALA A 421 6.20 4.12 23.79
C ALA A 421 7.49 4.91 23.96
N LYS A 422 7.68 5.96 23.15
CA LYS A 422 8.84 6.85 23.21
C LYS A 422 8.84 7.77 24.43
N SER A 423 7.71 8.33 24.87
CA SER A 423 7.67 9.37 25.91
C SER A 423 8.00 8.87 27.31
N LYS A 424 7.88 7.55 27.57
CA LYS A 424 8.30 6.93 28.84
C LYS A 424 9.81 6.66 28.95
N ILE A 425 10.63 7.51 28.33
CA ILE A 425 12.08 7.56 28.60
C ILE A 425 12.25 8.00 30.06
N ARG A 426 12.46 7.04 30.95
CA ARG A 426 13.09 7.31 32.25
C ARG A 426 14.58 7.08 32.06
N PHE A 427 15.35 8.16 32.21
CA PHE A 427 16.73 8.05 32.65
C PHE A 427 16.70 7.27 33.97
N SER A 428 17.32 6.09 33.98
CA SER A 428 17.82 5.44 35.19
C SER A 428 19.33 5.43 35.11
#